data_AF-A0A9D4XHN4-F1
#
_entry.id   AF-A0A9D4XHN4-F1
#
_cell.length_a   1.000
_cell.length_b   1.000
_cell.length_c   1.000
_cell.angle_alpha   90.00
_cell.angle_beta   90.00
_cell.angle_gamma   90.00
#
_symmetry.space_group_name_H-M   'P 1'
#
loop_
_entity.id
_entity.type
_entity.pdbx_description
1 polymer ?
#
loop_
_entity_poly.entity_id
_entity_poly.type
_entity_poly.pdbx_seq_one_letter_code
_entity_poly.pdbx_strand_id
1 'polypeptide(L)'
;MIRVWLVLLMALSNLLFSSAAVGLENSTVPEFINIGVLYSFNTSVGRIVKIAVETAVDDINSDSTILGKTKLTLSFQEDSKYRGFLSIAEALQLMATHTVAIIGPQTSTTAHVISHIANELHVPLLSFSATDPTLSSLQFPFFIRTAFNDIFQMTAIADMVSHYGWREVIVVYGDDDHGRNGIGALADKLAERRCKISFKAPMTPDAKREEITDILVQVALAESRVIVLHTSTSWGPKVLSVAKSLGMMQNGYVWIATTFLTSYIDIDSPLSSDEMDNIQGVITLRMYIPDSKLKRSFVSRWTNLTRGKEGNGSLGLSTYGIFAYDTVYVLARALDTFLKQGNQITFSHDPKISELRGDSLHLDAVKIFNEGNLLCKSIYAVNMTGVTGPFRYTPDGNLANPAYEIINVIGSGTRRIGYWSNYSGLSVVPPETLYSKPPNRSYENQKLLTVFWPGETTQTPRGWVFPSNGKLLRIGVPKRVSYREFVSQVQSTDMFKGFCIDVFLSAVNLLPYAVPYKFVPYGDGQSNPSNTELVRLITAGVFDAAVGDITITTERTKMVDFTQPYTESGLVVVASVKKTDSNAWAFLTPFTPMMWTVTAIFFLLVGAVVWILEHRLNDDFRGPPKKQVATILW
;
A
#
# COMPACT_ATOMS: atom_id res chain seq x y z
N MET A 1 -53.16 79.37 -19.40
CA MET A 1 -51.94 79.65 -18.60
C MET A 1 -51.84 78.87 -17.28
N ILE A 2 -52.59 77.76 -17.06
CA ILE A 2 -52.52 76.98 -15.80
C ILE A 2 -51.76 75.65 -15.97
N ARG A 3 -51.72 75.09 -17.19
CA ARG A 3 -51.01 73.81 -17.46
C ARG A 3 -49.48 73.92 -17.54
N VAL A 4 -48.93 75.11 -17.84
CA VAL A 4 -47.47 75.31 -17.92
C VAL A 4 -46.85 75.45 -16.52
N TRP A 5 -47.59 76.00 -15.55
CA TRP A 5 -47.13 76.14 -14.16
C TRP A 5 -47.09 74.81 -13.40
N LEU A 6 -47.99 73.88 -13.71
CA LEU A 6 -48.01 72.54 -13.09
C LEU A 6 -46.81 71.67 -13.50
N VAL A 7 -46.34 71.81 -14.75
CA VAL A 7 -45.16 71.09 -15.24
C VAL A 7 -43.87 71.69 -14.66
N LEU A 8 -43.81 73.01 -14.47
CA LEU A 8 -42.68 73.66 -13.81
C LEU A 8 -42.60 73.31 -12.31
N LEU A 9 -43.74 73.18 -11.61
CA LEU A 9 -43.78 72.76 -10.21
C LEU A 9 -43.38 71.29 -10.02
N MET A 10 -43.71 70.40 -10.95
CA MET A 10 -43.25 68.99 -10.92
C MET A 10 -41.76 68.84 -11.28
N ALA A 11 -41.19 69.73 -12.10
CA ALA A 11 -39.77 69.74 -12.39
C ALA A 11 -38.94 70.30 -11.22
N LEU A 12 -39.46 71.29 -10.49
CA LEU A 12 -38.81 71.86 -9.30
C LEU A 12 -38.93 70.98 -8.04
N SER A 13 -39.97 70.16 -7.90
CA SER A 13 -40.08 69.20 -6.80
C SER A 13 -39.14 68.00 -6.93
N ASN A 14 -38.71 67.66 -8.16
CA ASN A 14 -37.77 66.57 -8.41
C ASN A 14 -36.29 66.99 -8.39
N LEU A 15 -36.00 68.28 -8.22
CA LEU A 15 -34.63 68.83 -8.08
C LEU A 15 -34.28 69.23 -6.64
N LEU A 16 -35.23 69.17 -5.71
CA LEU A 16 -35.03 69.52 -4.28
C LEU A 16 -35.00 68.32 -3.32
N PHE A 17 -35.04 67.09 -3.83
CA PHE A 17 -34.69 65.87 -3.09
C PHE A 17 -33.40 65.26 -3.64
N SER A 18 -32.33 66.05 -3.69
CA SER A 18 -30.97 65.57 -3.98
C SER A 18 -29.96 66.36 -3.15
N SER A 19 -30.05 66.24 -1.83
CA SER A 19 -28.96 66.57 -0.89
C SER A 19 -29.32 66.14 0.54
N ALA A 20 -29.84 64.92 0.72
CA ALA A 20 -29.49 64.20 1.92
C ALA A 20 -28.14 63.56 1.61
N ALA A 21 -27.06 64.16 2.12
CA ALA A 21 -25.81 63.46 2.28
C ALA A 21 -26.16 62.14 2.99
N VAL A 22 -26.16 61.05 2.22
CA VAL A 22 -26.01 59.72 2.79
C VAL A 22 -24.62 59.79 3.41
N GLY A 23 -24.61 60.13 4.70
CA GLY A 23 -23.47 59.87 5.54
C GLY A 23 -23.07 58.45 5.22
N LEU A 24 -21.84 58.30 4.76
CA LEU A 24 -21.16 57.03 4.66
C LEU A 24 -21.17 56.48 6.09
N GLU A 25 -22.25 55.77 6.47
CA GLU A 25 -22.32 55.10 7.75
C GLU A 25 -21.17 54.10 7.75
N ASN A 26 -20.31 54.29 8.74
CA ASN A 26 -19.16 53.46 9.03
C ASN A 26 -19.45 51.99 8.73
N SER A 27 -18.55 51.36 7.98
CA SER A 27 -18.36 49.91 7.94
C SER A 27 -18.58 49.31 9.34
N THR A 28 -19.77 48.77 9.60
CA THR A 28 -20.06 48.09 10.87
C THR A 28 -19.48 46.70 10.77
N VAL A 29 -18.19 46.59 11.08
CA VAL A 29 -17.56 45.32 11.43
C VAL A 29 -18.41 44.67 12.53
N PRO A 30 -18.91 43.43 12.35
CA PRO A 30 -19.85 42.83 13.29
C PRO A 30 -19.19 42.62 14.65
N GLU A 31 -19.94 42.88 15.74
CA GLU A 31 -19.44 42.68 17.10
C GLU A 31 -19.27 41.18 17.43
N PHE A 32 -20.17 40.34 16.91
CA PHE A 32 -20.15 38.89 17.11
C PHE A 32 -20.28 38.15 15.79
N ILE A 33 -19.52 37.06 15.64
CA ILE A 33 -19.60 36.14 14.51
C ILE A 33 -19.89 34.73 15.04
N ASN A 34 -20.97 34.13 14.55
CA ASN A 34 -21.39 32.80 14.95
C ASN A 34 -20.72 31.71 14.11
N ILE A 35 -20.12 30.73 14.79
CA ILE A 35 -19.49 29.55 14.22
C ILE A 35 -20.23 28.31 14.74
N GLY A 36 -20.58 27.42 13.82
CA GLY A 36 -21.21 26.15 14.15
C GLY A 36 -20.17 25.09 14.43
N VAL A 37 -20.45 24.21 15.38
CA VAL A 37 -19.64 23.01 15.64
C VAL A 37 -20.58 21.81 15.60
N LEU A 38 -20.39 20.97 14.60
CA LEU A 38 -21.14 19.73 14.46
C LEU A 38 -20.20 18.56 14.75
N TYR A 39 -20.37 17.88 15.87
CA TYR A 39 -19.46 16.81 16.27
C TYR A 39 -20.11 15.85 17.25
N SER A 40 -19.60 14.62 17.38
CA SER A 40 -20.17 13.65 18.32
C SER A 40 -19.53 13.78 19.70
N PHE A 41 -20.00 14.74 20.49
CA PHE A 41 -19.40 15.11 21.78
C PHE A 41 -19.49 14.01 22.84
N ASN A 42 -20.37 13.03 22.66
CA ASN A 42 -20.45 11.85 23.52
C ASN A 42 -19.30 10.84 23.31
N THR A 43 -18.43 11.02 22.32
CA THR A 43 -17.22 10.18 22.14
C THR A 43 -16.02 10.73 22.90
N SER A 44 -15.02 9.88 23.19
CA SER A 44 -13.73 10.37 23.71
C SER A 44 -13.05 11.37 22.78
N VAL A 45 -13.13 11.18 21.45
CA VAL A 45 -12.63 12.15 20.46
C VAL A 45 -13.41 13.46 20.54
N GLY A 46 -14.74 13.40 20.57
CA GLY A 46 -15.60 14.59 20.62
C GLY A 46 -15.46 15.40 21.91
N ARG A 47 -15.26 14.75 23.06
CA ARG A 47 -14.93 15.45 24.32
C ARG A 47 -13.67 16.29 24.19
N ILE A 48 -12.61 15.74 23.59
CA ILE A 48 -11.35 16.44 23.35
C ILE A 48 -11.55 17.61 22.39
N VAL A 49 -12.24 17.37 21.28
CA VAL A 49 -12.53 18.39 20.28
C VAL A 49 -13.32 19.54 20.88
N LYS A 50 -14.33 19.27 21.71
CA LYS A 50 -15.11 20.30 22.39
C LYS A 50 -14.23 21.22 23.22
N ILE A 51 -13.40 20.64 24.09
CA ILE A 51 -12.48 21.40 24.95
C ILE A 51 -11.50 22.20 24.09
N ALA A 52 -10.95 21.62 23.03
CA ALA A 52 -10.00 22.29 22.14
C ALA A 52 -10.63 23.48 21.40
N VAL A 53 -11.83 23.32 20.86
CA VAL A 53 -12.54 24.39 20.13
C VAL A 53 -12.97 25.52 21.08
N GLU A 54 -13.53 25.20 22.24
CA GLU A 54 -13.85 26.19 23.28
C GLU A 54 -12.61 26.97 23.70
N THR A 55 -11.51 26.27 24.00
CA THR A 55 -10.25 26.90 24.41
C THR A 55 -9.69 27.81 23.32
N ALA A 56 -9.77 27.41 22.05
CA ALA A 56 -9.31 28.24 20.94
C ALA A 56 -10.12 29.53 20.82
N VAL A 57 -11.45 29.45 20.92
CA VAL A 57 -12.32 30.64 20.89
C VAL A 57 -12.04 31.56 22.07
N ASP A 58 -11.85 31.02 23.27
CA ASP A 58 -11.51 31.81 24.46
C ASP A 58 -10.17 32.53 24.30
N ASP A 59 -9.14 31.84 23.82
CA ASP A 59 -7.81 32.41 23.57
C ASP A 59 -7.90 33.51 22.47
N ILE A 60 -8.68 33.28 21.40
CA ILE A 60 -8.87 34.26 20.32
C ILE A 60 -9.63 35.50 20.78
N ASN A 61 -10.74 35.31 21.50
CA ASN A 61 -11.57 36.41 22.00
C ASN A 61 -10.85 37.26 23.06
N SER A 62 -9.84 36.69 23.72
CA SER A 62 -8.99 37.39 24.69
C SER A 62 -7.85 38.16 24.02
N ASP A 63 -7.52 37.86 22.76
CA ASP A 63 -6.46 38.51 21.99
C ASP A 63 -7.02 39.46 20.93
N SER A 64 -7.05 40.76 21.26
CA SER A 64 -7.53 41.82 20.36
C SER A 64 -6.69 41.98 19.08
N THR A 65 -5.53 41.32 18.97
CA THR A 65 -4.69 41.38 17.75
C THR A 65 -5.19 40.48 16.63
N ILE A 66 -6.13 39.56 16.91
CA ILE A 66 -6.62 38.59 15.94
C ILE A 66 -7.85 39.11 15.20
N LEU A 67 -8.95 39.42 15.90
CA LEU A 67 -10.22 39.89 15.31
C LEU A 67 -10.60 41.32 15.74
N GLY A 68 -9.66 42.07 16.32
CA GLY A 68 -9.91 43.43 16.77
C GLY A 68 -10.97 43.49 17.85
N LYS A 69 -12.13 44.08 17.52
CA LYS A 69 -13.30 44.18 18.42
C LYS A 69 -14.31 43.05 18.24
N THR A 70 -14.21 42.29 17.15
CA THR A 70 -15.14 41.21 16.83
C THR A 70 -14.82 39.98 17.67
N LYS A 71 -15.86 39.35 18.21
CA LYS A 71 -15.76 38.12 18.99
C LYS A 71 -16.42 36.95 18.28
N LEU A 72 -15.88 35.76 18.47
CA LEU A 72 -16.45 34.50 17.98
C LEU A 72 -17.40 33.92 19.02
N THR A 73 -18.56 33.42 18.57
CA THR A 73 -19.52 32.67 19.39
C THR A 73 -19.72 31.28 18.80
N LEU A 74 -19.93 30.29 19.66
CA LEU A 74 -20.07 28.88 19.25
C LEU A 74 -21.51 28.40 19.40
N SER A 75 -21.99 27.75 18.35
CA SER A 75 -23.25 26.99 18.36
C SER A 75 -22.93 25.51 18.18
N PHE A 76 -23.30 24.67 19.15
CA PHE A 76 -22.98 23.24 19.13
C PHE A 76 -24.19 22.41 18.71
N GLN A 77 -23.97 21.40 17.87
CA GLN A 77 -24.92 20.34 17.58
C GLN A 77 -24.24 18.97 17.66
N GLU A 78 -24.94 18.00 18.26
CA GLU A 78 -24.43 16.63 18.42
C GLU A 78 -24.55 15.89 17.09
N ASP A 79 -23.43 15.48 16.48
CA ASP A 79 -23.42 14.60 15.31
C ASP A 79 -23.86 13.20 15.74
N SER A 80 -25.05 12.80 15.28
CA SER A 80 -25.70 11.53 15.64
C SER A 80 -25.06 10.25 15.07
N LYS A 81 -23.88 10.34 14.42
CA LYS A 81 -23.01 9.24 13.94
C LYS A 81 -23.67 8.23 13.01
N TYR A 82 -23.19 8.12 11.77
CA TYR A 82 -23.67 7.14 10.77
C TYR A 82 -25.17 7.25 10.44
N ARG A 83 -25.91 8.15 11.08
CA ARG A 83 -27.32 8.46 10.85
C ARG A 83 -27.43 9.71 9.99
N GLY A 84 -27.01 9.60 8.72
CA GLY A 84 -26.91 10.74 7.81
C GLY A 84 -28.15 11.64 7.76
N PHE A 85 -29.35 11.07 7.88
CA PHE A 85 -30.60 11.84 7.95
C PHE A 85 -30.66 12.81 9.15
N LEU A 86 -30.27 12.36 10.35
CA LEU A 86 -30.29 13.22 11.53
C LEU A 86 -29.20 14.30 11.44
N SER A 87 -28.03 13.94 10.89
CA SER A 87 -26.95 14.89 10.64
C SER A 87 -27.34 16.02 9.68
N ILE A 88 -28.25 15.77 8.74
CA ILE A 88 -28.85 16.82 7.90
C ILE A 88 -29.63 17.82 8.75
N ALA A 89 -30.51 17.33 9.63
CA ALA A 89 -31.33 18.19 10.49
C ALA A 89 -30.45 19.02 11.45
N GLU A 90 -29.44 18.41 12.04
CA GLU A 90 -28.46 19.06 12.92
C GLU A 90 -27.68 20.17 12.17
N ALA A 91 -27.23 19.90 10.94
CA ALA A 91 -26.56 20.89 10.09
C ALA A 91 -27.47 22.06 9.72
N LEU A 92 -28.72 21.78 9.34
CA LEU A 92 -29.70 22.82 9.02
C LEU A 92 -30.00 23.71 10.23
N GLN A 93 -30.07 23.14 11.44
CA GLN A 93 -30.22 23.92 12.68
C GLN A 93 -29.04 24.86 12.91
N LEU A 94 -27.80 24.43 12.67
CA LEU A 94 -26.63 25.33 12.74
C LEU A 94 -26.73 26.45 11.71
N MET A 95 -27.09 26.13 10.46
CA MET A 95 -27.16 27.12 9.39
C MET A 95 -28.30 28.13 9.57
N ALA A 96 -29.40 27.74 10.22
CA ALA A 96 -30.49 28.64 10.61
C ALA A 96 -30.06 29.72 11.64
N THR A 97 -28.94 29.52 12.34
CA THR A 97 -28.40 30.49 13.31
C THR A 97 -27.44 31.52 12.70
N HIS A 98 -27.51 31.76 11.38
CA HIS A 98 -26.61 32.70 10.66
C HIS A 98 -25.12 32.39 10.89
N THR A 99 -24.80 31.10 10.88
CA THR A 99 -23.43 30.59 11.03
C THR A 99 -22.61 30.91 9.77
N VAL A 100 -21.39 31.44 9.94
CA VAL A 100 -20.51 31.78 8.81
C VAL A 100 -19.61 30.62 8.36
N ALA A 101 -19.41 29.62 9.22
CA ALA A 101 -18.66 28.40 8.94
C ALA A 101 -19.00 27.31 9.96
N ILE A 102 -18.92 26.05 9.56
CA ILE A 102 -19.13 24.90 10.44
C ILE A 102 -17.81 24.14 10.62
N ILE A 103 -17.46 23.85 11.86
CA ILE A 103 -16.35 22.98 12.23
C ILE A 103 -16.88 21.57 12.48
N GLY A 104 -16.33 20.58 11.76
CA GLY A 104 -16.82 19.21 11.70
C GLY A 104 -17.30 18.82 10.30
N PRO A 105 -18.00 17.69 10.12
CA PRO A 105 -18.41 16.73 11.14
C PRO A 105 -17.28 15.78 11.57
N GLN A 106 -17.59 14.85 12.49
CA GLN A 106 -16.63 13.87 13.00
C GLN A 106 -16.27 12.81 11.95
N THR A 107 -17.26 12.29 11.22
CA THR A 107 -17.08 11.19 10.26
C THR A 107 -17.10 11.66 8.81
N SER A 108 -16.37 10.96 7.93
CA SER A 108 -16.38 11.25 6.50
C SER A 108 -17.74 10.97 5.85
N THR A 109 -18.48 9.96 6.33
CA THR A 109 -19.85 9.68 5.87
C THR A 109 -20.77 10.86 6.15
N THR A 110 -20.74 11.43 7.35
CA THR A 110 -21.51 12.63 7.66
C THR A 110 -21.03 13.82 6.80
N ALA A 111 -19.73 13.95 6.55
CA ALA A 111 -19.18 15.03 5.74
C ALA A 111 -19.68 14.98 4.29
N HIS A 112 -19.74 13.79 3.66
CA HIS A 112 -20.29 13.62 2.31
C HIS A 112 -21.73 14.12 2.21
N VAL A 113 -22.56 13.77 3.20
CA VAL A 113 -23.97 14.17 3.23
C VAL A 113 -24.12 15.68 3.40
N ILE A 114 -23.41 16.27 4.36
CA ILE A 114 -23.56 17.70 4.70
C ILE A 114 -22.90 18.60 3.66
N SER A 115 -21.88 18.11 2.95
CA SER A 115 -21.21 18.91 1.92
C SER A 115 -22.18 19.35 0.81
N HIS A 116 -23.21 18.56 0.50
CA HIS A 116 -24.26 18.98 -0.43
C HIS A 116 -25.06 20.18 0.10
N ILE A 117 -25.38 20.20 1.39
CA ILE A 117 -26.12 21.30 2.03
C ILE A 117 -25.22 22.54 2.13
N ALA A 118 -23.96 22.35 2.52
CA ALA A 118 -22.95 23.40 2.57
C ALA A 118 -22.77 24.08 1.21
N ASN A 119 -22.84 23.32 0.11
CA ASN A 119 -22.78 23.87 -1.24
C ASN A 119 -23.99 24.74 -1.58
N GLU A 120 -25.21 24.30 -1.27
CA GLU A 120 -26.42 25.08 -1.57
C GLU A 120 -26.46 26.38 -0.74
N LEU A 121 -26.01 26.32 0.51
CA LEU A 121 -26.08 27.46 1.44
C LEU A 121 -24.79 28.29 1.49
N HIS A 122 -23.79 27.90 0.70
CA HIS A 122 -22.48 28.51 0.64
C HIS A 122 -21.78 28.65 2.00
N VAL A 123 -21.98 27.70 2.91
CA VAL A 123 -21.35 27.73 4.25
C VAL A 123 -20.10 26.85 4.22
N PRO A 124 -18.88 27.39 4.44
CA PRO A 124 -17.67 26.59 4.53
C PRO A 124 -17.75 25.53 5.64
N LEU A 125 -17.43 24.29 5.30
CA LEU A 125 -17.40 23.13 6.19
C LEU A 125 -15.95 22.70 6.42
N LEU A 126 -15.39 23.06 7.58
CA LEU A 126 -14.00 22.80 7.94
C LEU A 126 -13.89 21.53 8.79
N SER A 127 -13.20 20.50 8.30
CA SER A 127 -13.01 19.26 9.06
C SER A 127 -11.56 18.81 9.11
N PHE A 128 -11.12 18.46 10.33
CA PHE A 128 -9.83 17.84 10.62
C PHE A 128 -9.93 16.33 10.88
N SER A 129 -11.14 15.76 10.88
CA SER A 129 -11.37 14.33 11.11
C SER A 129 -12.01 13.60 9.92
N ALA A 130 -12.68 14.31 9.01
CA ALA A 130 -13.17 13.76 7.75
C ALA A 130 -12.03 13.70 6.71
N THR A 131 -11.22 12.65 6.81
CA THR A 131 -9.97 12.51 6.03
C THR A 131 -10.10 11.70 4.74
N ASP A 132 -11.31 11.23 4.41
CA ASP A 132 -11.62 10.49 3.17
C ASP A 132 -11.11 11.25 1.93
N PRO A 133 -10.31 10.60 1.05
CA PRO A 133 -9.75 11.24 -0.14
C PRO A 133 -10.78 11.84 -1.10
N THR A 134 -11.97 11.25 -1.19
CA THR A 134 -13.02 11.65 -2.15
C THR A 134 -13.73 12.95 -1.79
N LEU A 135 -13.62 13.41 -0.54
CA LEU A 135 -14.14 14.72 -0.11
C LEU A 135 -13.38 15.90 -0.73
N SER A 136 -12.21 15.66 -1.34
CA SER A 136 -11.49 16.67 -2.15
C SER A 136 -12.02 16.80 -3.59
N SER A 137 -13.18 16.22 -3.89
CA SER A 137 -13.83 16.31 -5.20
C SER A 137 -14.31 17.74 -5.49
N LEU A 138 -14.32 18.11 -6.78
CA LEU A 138 -14.94 19.34 -7.28
C LEU A 138 -16.44 19.43 -6.96
N GLN A 139 -17.06 18.30 -6.60
CA GLN A 139 -18.45 18.22 -6.14
C GLN A 139 -18.66 18.90 -4.78
N PHE A 140 -17.61 19.11 -3.97
CA PHE A 140 -17.71 19.63 -2.60
C PHE A 140 -16.87 20.92 -2.41
N PRO A 141 -17.13 22.00 -3.17
CA PRO A 141 -16.30 23.22 -3.13
C PRO A 141 -16.29 23.94 -1.77
N PHE A 142 -17.27 23.71 -0.91
CA PHE A 142 -17.33 24.29 0.44
C PHE A 142 -16.74 23.39 1.52
N PHE A 143 -16.38 22.14 1.20
CA PHE A 143 -15.65 21.29 2.12
C PHE A 143 -14.16 21.68 2.11
N ILE A 144 -13.63 22.00 3.29
CA ILE A 144 -12.24 22.38 3.48
C ILE A 144 -11.63 21.46 4.53
N ARG A 145 -10.67 20.63 4.10
CA ARG A 145 -9.95 19.77 5.05
C ARG A 145 -8.90 20.59 5.79
N THR A 146 -8.87 20.46 7.11
CA THR A 146 -7.89 21.12 7.99
C THR A 146 -6.92 20.14 8.64
N ALA A 147 -6.83 18.93 8.09
CA ALA A 147 -5.86 17.89 8.41
C ALA A 147 -5.32 17.22 7.14
N PHE A 148 -4.46 16.21 7.28
CA PHE A 148 -3.93 15.48 6.12
C PHE A 148 -5.00 14.58 5.47
N ASN A 149 -5.01 14.58 4.13
CA ASN A 149 -5.82 13.66 3.34
C ASN A 149 -5.31 12.21 3.52
N ASP A 150 -6.21 11.24 3.68
CA ASP A 150 -5.83 9.84 3.90
C ASP A 150 -5.09 9.21 2.72
N ILE A 151 -5.13 9.81 1.53
CA ILE A 151 -4.27 9.36 0.42
C ILE A 151 -2.79 9.31 0.86
N PHE A 152 -2.36 10.24 1.71
CA PHE A 152 -1.00 10.28 2.24
C PHE A 152 -0.73 9.18 3.27
N GLN A 153 -1.71 8.88 4.14
CA GLN A 153 -1.62 7.76 5.07
C GLN A 153 -1.55 6.42 4.31
N MET A 154 -2.39 6.24 3.30
CA MET A 154 -2.39 5.03 2.47
C MET A 154 -1.10 4.90 1.66
N THR A 155 -0.53 6.02 1.20
CA THR A 155 0.79 6.03 0.56
C THR A 155 1.89 5.60 1.54
N ALA A 156 1.85 6.07 2.79
CA ALA A 156 2.81 5.66 3.82
C ALA A 156 2.75 4.16 4.12
N ILE A 157 1.54 3.60 4.25
CA ILE A 157 1.34 2.16 4.45
C ILE A 157 1.85 1.37 3.25
N ALA A 158 1.55 1.81 2.02
CA ALA A 158 2.04 1.15 0.81
C ALA A 158 3.58 1.19 0.70
N ASP A 159 4.21 2.31 1.07
CA ASP A 159 5.66 2.43 1.16
C ASP A 159 6.25 1.46 2.20
N MET A 160 5.62 1.31 3.37
CA MET A 160 6.03 0.33 4.39
C MET A 160 5.92 -1.11 3.87
N VAL A 161 4.80 -1.46 3.23
CA VAL A 161 4.58 -2.80 2.67
C VAL A 161 5.66 -3.16 1.65
N SER A 162 5.97 -2.21 0.75
CA SER A 162 7.04 -2.37 -0.24
C SER A 162 8.43 -2.46 0.41
N HIS A 163 8.71 -1.62 1.40
CA HIS A 163 9.98 -1.55 2.13
C HIS A 163 10.34 -2.89 2.80
N TYR A 164 9.37 -3.55 3.44
CA TYR A 164 9.58 -4.86 4.06
C TYR A 164 9.51 -6.04 3.07
N GLY A 165 9.34 -5.77 1.77
CA GLY A 165 9.37 -6.79 0.71
C GLY A 165 8.09 -7.61 0.58
N TRP A 166 7.01 -7.24 1.28
CA TRP A 166 5.72 -7.88 1.12
C TRP A 166 5.06 -7.49 -0.21
N ARG A 167 4.14 -8.33 -0.70
CA ARG A 167 3.46 -8.15 -1.99
C ARG A 167 1.94 -8.22 -1.89
N GLU A 168 1.43 -8.89 -0.86
CA GLU A 168 0.01 -9.12 -0.67
C GLU A 168 -0.39 -8.77 0.76
N VAL A 169 -1.42 -7.95 0.90
CA VAL A 169 -1.97 -7.55 2.20
C VAL A 169 -3.45 -7.89 2.30
N ILE A 170 -3.89 -8.15 3.52
CA ILE A 170 -5.29 -8.21 3.88
C ILE A 170 -5.68 -6.87 4.45
N VAL A 171 -6.87 -6.39 4.11
CA VAL A 171 -7.41 -5.15 4.69
C VAL A 171 -8.66 -5.46 5.49
N VAL A 172 -8.66 -5.10 6.77
CA VAL A 172 -9.83 -5.13 7.65
C VAL A 172 -10.27 -3.69 7.85
N TYR A 173 -11.49 -3.35 7.45
CA TYR A 173 -11.93 -1.96 7.38
C TYR A 173 -13.42 -1.77 7.66
N GLY A 174 -13.80 -0.57 8.10
CA GLY A 174 -15.21 -0.21 8.26
C GLY A 174 -15.91 -0.09 6.92
N ASP A 175 -17.04 -0.75 6.74
CA ASP A 175 -17.83 -0.71 5.50
C ASP A 175 -18.70 0.56 5.44
N ASP A 176 -18.04 1.70 5.50
CA ASP A 176 -18.60 3.04 5.32
C ASP A 176 -17.86 3.77 4.19
N ASP A 177 -18.15 5.05 3.98
CA ASP A 177 -17.49 5.82 2.92
C ASP A 177 -16.00 6.00 3.19
N HIS A 178 -15.65 6.26 4.47
CA HIS A 178 -14.26 6.45 4.89
C HIS A 178 -13.41 5.21 4.60
N GLY A 179 -13.88 4.05 5.04
CA GLY A 179 -13.17 2.80 4.88
C GLY A 179 -13.10 2.35 3.43
N ARG A 180 -14.22 2.34 2.69
CA ARG A 180 -14.23 1.91 1.27
C ARG A 180 -13.33 2.77 0.40
N ASN A 181 -13.42 4.10 0.55
CA ASN A 181 -12.60 5.04 -0.24
C ASN A 181 -11.13 5.03 0.19
N GLY A 182 -10.85 4.88 1.49
CA GLY A 182 -9.50 4.69 2.01
C GLY A 182 -8.85 3.40 1.47
N ILE A 183 -9.58 2.29 1.44
CA ILE A 183 -9.11 1.03 0.85
C ILE A 183 -8.95 1.13 -0.66
N GLY A 184 -9.80 1.89 -1.36
CA GLY A 184 -9.61 2.23 -2.77
C GLY A 184 -8.26 2.93 -3.00
N ALA A 185 -7.99 4.00 -2.25
CA ALA A 185 -6.73 4.71 -2.32
C ALA A 185 -5.51 3.83 -1.97
N LEU A 186 -5.64 2.96 -0.98
CA LEU A 186 -4.59 2.00 -0.64
C LEU A 186 -4.34 1.00 -1.78
N ALA A 187 -5.38 0.50 -2.43
CA ALA A 187 -5.25 -0.42 -3.56
C ALA A 187 -4.43 0.22 -4.70
N ASP A 188 -4.71 1.47 -5.03
CA ASP A 188 -3.97 2.22 -6.05
C ASP A 188 -2.50 2.41 -5.66
N LYS A 189 -2.24 2.80 -4.41
CA LYS A 189 -0.86 3.00 -3.92
C LYS A 189 -0.06 1.70 -3.80
N LEU A 190 -0.71 0.59 -3.49
CA LEU A 190 -0.08 -0.73 -3.56
C LEU A 190 0.22 -1.14 -4.99
N ALA A 191 -0.70 -0.91 -5.94
CA ALA A 191 -0.51 -1.25 -7.34
C ALA A 191 0.68 -0.50 -7.97
N GLU A 192 0.85 0.79 -7.67
CA GLU A 192 2.05 1.57 -8.04
C GLU A 192 3.38 0.91 -7.60
N ARG A 193 3.34 0.10 -6.53
CA ARG A 193 4.49 -0.62 -5.94
C ARG A 193 4.50 -2.11 -6.26
N ARG A 194 3.71 -2.54 -7.26
CA ARG A 194 3.56 -3.97 -7.64
C ARG A 194 3.13 -4.85 -6.46
N CYS A 195 2.37 -4.28 -5.54
CA CYS A 195 1.70 -4.96 -4.44
C CYS A 195 0.18 -4.95 -4.68
N LYS A 196 -0.56 -5.78 -3.96
CA LYS A 196 -2.03 -5.82 -4.07
C LYS A 196 -2.70 -6.17 -2.75
N ILE A 197 -4.00 -5.90 -2.68
CA ILE A 197 -4.87 -6.40 -1.63
C ILE A 197 -5.34 -7.80 -2.05
N SER A 198 -5.01 -8.82 -1.27
CA SER A 198 -5.40 -10.21 -1.54
C SER A 198 -6.74 -10.59 -0.94
N PHE A 199 -7.13 -9.94 0.17
CA PHE A 199 -8.43 -10.13 0.80
C PHE A 199 -8.95 -8.82 1.40
N LYS A 200 -10.23 -8.52 1.15
CA LYS A 200 -10.95 -7.38 1.70
C LYS A 200 -11.96 -7.90 2.71
N ALA A 201 -11.81 -7.49 3.96
CA ALA A 201 -12.65 -7.87 5.08
C ALA A 201 -13.45 -6.64 5.57
N PRO A 202 -14.59 -6.33 4.93
CA PRO A 202 -15.47 -5.25 5.35
C PRO A 202 -16.14 -5.60 6.69
N MET A 203 -16.27 -4.60 7.57
CA MET A 203 -16.92 -4.72 8.87
C MET A 203 -17.99 -3.65 9.00
N THR A 204 -19.18 -4.02 9.44
CA THR A 204 -20.22 -3.05 9.81
C THR A 204 -19.70 -2.09 10.88
N PRO A 205 -19.95 -0.77 10.77
CA PRO A 205 -19.74 0.13 11.88
C PRO A 205 -20.50 -0.37 13.11
N ASP A 206 -19.84 -0.41 14.27
CA ASP A 206 -20.37 -0.98 15.52
C ASP A 206 -20.65 -2.50 15.50
N ALA A 207 -19.93 -3.26 14.67
CA ALA A 207 -19.98 -4.72 14.65
C ALA A 207 -19.83 -5.36 16.05
N LYS A 208 -20.63 -6.41 16.27
CA LYS A 208 -20.58 -7.21 17.50
C LYS A 208 -19.35 -8.11 17.51
N ARG A 209 -18.98 -8.62 18.68
CA ARG A 209 -17.81 -9.49 18.85
C ARG A 209 -17.91 -10.75 17.98
N GLU A 210 -19.11 -11.29 17.81
CA GLU A 210 -19.38 -12.48 16.99
C GLU A 210 -19.09 -12.18 15.51
N GLU A 211 -19.60 -11.07 14.99
CA GLU A 211 -19.35 -10.61 13.61
C GLU A 211 -17.84 -10.37 13.36
N ILE A 212 -17.15 -9.76 14.32
CA ILE A 212 -15.70 -9.57 14.28
C ILE A 212 -14.98 -10.92 14.23
N THR A 213 -15.42 -11.88 15.02
CA THR A 213 -14.83 -13.22 15.10
C THR A 213 -14.97 -13.95 13.78
N ASP A 214 -16.17 -13.96 13.18
CA ASP A 214 -16.44 -14.64 11.92
C ASP A 214 -15.55 -14.12 10.78
N ILE A 215 -15.40 -12.80 10.70
CA ILE A 215 -14.53 -12.16 9.71
C ILE A 215 -13.06 -12.48 9.97
N LEU A 216 -12.60 -12.40 11.23
CA LEU A 216 -11.20 -12.68 11.54
C LEU A 216 -10.83 -14.16 11.37
N VAL A 217 -11.77 -15.09 11.53
CA VAL A 217 -11.58 -16.50 11.16
C VAL A 217 -11.30 -16.63 9.66
N GLN A 218 -12.03 -15.92 8.80
CA GLN A 218 -11.76 -15.90 7.36
C GLN A 218 -10.39 -15.28 7.04
N VAL A 219 -10.03 -14.18 7.71
CA VAL A 219 -8.70 -13.56 7.60
C VAL A 219 -7.60 -14.53 8.01
N ALA A 220 -7.80 -15.29 9.09
CA ALA A 220 -6.83 -16.29 9.55
C ALA A 220 -6.67 -17.46 8.55
N LEU A 221 -7.68 -17.77 7.75
CA LEU A 221 -7.60 -18.81 6.71
C LEU A 221 -6.90 -18.34 5.43
N ALA A 222 -6.75 -17.03 5.22
CA ALA A 222 -6.06 -16.48 4.05
C ALA A 222 -4.53 -16.69 4.14
N GLU A 223 -3.85 -16.69 2.98
CA GLU A 223 -2.39 -16.90 2.88
C GLU A 223 -1.59 -15.73 3.48
N SER A 224 -2.01 -14.50 3.20
CA SER A 224 -1.30 -13.32 3.70
C SER A 224 -1.45 -13.20 5.22
N ARG A 225 -0.38 -12.72 5.85
CA ARG A 225 -0.27 -12.43 7.28
C ARG A 225 0.03 -10.96 7.54
N VAL A 226 0.00 -10.12 6.50
CA VAL A 226 0.12 -8.67 6.62
C VAL A 226 -1.28 -8.08 6.59
N ILE A 227 -1.76 -7.66 7.77
CA ILE A 227 -3.09 -7.10 7.95
C ILE A 227 -2.99 -5.59 8.15
N VAL A 228 -3.65 -4.84 7.27
CA VAL A 228 -3.89 -3.42 7.44
C VAL A 228 -5.26 -3.24 8.08
N LEU A 229 -5.30 -2.56 9.24
CA LEU A 229 -6.51 -2.31 9.99
C LEU A 229 -6.89 -0.83 9.83
N HIS A 230 -7.97 -0.55 9.09
CA HIS A 230 -8.46 0.80 8.80
C HIS A 230 -9.85 1.03 9.38
N THR A 231 -9.90 1.57 10.60
CA THR A 231 -11.10 1.59 11.44
C THR A 231 -11.18 2.88 12.27
N SER A 232 -12.11 2.94 13.23
CA SER A 232 -12.21 4.06 14.18
C SER A 232 -11.73 3.68 15.59
N THR A 233 -11.61 4.70 16.45
CA THR A 233 -11.22 4.53 17.86
C THR A 233 -12.22 3.73 18.70
N SER A 234 -13.48 3.58 18.26
CA SER A 234 -14.52 2.90 19.04
C SER A 234 -14.51 1.38 18.90
N TRP A 235 -14.09 0.84 17.75
CA TRP A 235 -14.17 -0.59 17.47
C TRP A 235 -12.85 -1.21 17.00
N GLY A 236 -11.90 -0.42 16.49
CA GLY A 236 -10.56 -0.91 16.15
C GLY A 236 -9.86 -1.67 17.28
N PRO A 237 -9.87 -1.19 18.54
CA PRO A 237 -9.34 -1.93 19.68
C PRO A 237 -10.03 -3.28 19.93
N LYS A 238 -11.35 -3.37 19.66
CA LYS A 238 -12.11 -4.64 19.79
C LYS A 238 -11.64 -5.68 18.76
N VAL A 239 -11.32 -5.26 17.54
CA VAL A 239 -10.76 -6.14 16.50
C VAL A 239 -9.43 -6.73 16.96
N LEU A 240 -8.53 -5.91 17.51
CA LEU A 240 -7.23 -6.37 18.01
C LEU A 240 -7.38 -7.32 19.21
N SER A 241 -8.31 -7.05 20.12
CA SER A 241 -8.67 -7.97 21.21
C SER A 241 -9.16 -9.33 20.71
N VAL A 242 -10.04 -9.36 19.70
CA VAL A 242 -10.52 -10.63 19.11
C VAL A 242 -9.38 -11.33 18.37
N ALA A 243 -8.59 -10.60 17.58
CA ALA A 243 -7.43 -11.13 16.87
C ALA A 243 -6.46 -11.83 17.84
N LYS A 244 -6.21 -11.24 19.01
CA LYS A 244 -5.41 -11.88 20.04
C LYS A 244 -6.03 -13.17 20.55
N SER A 245 -7.34 -13.17 20.86
CA SER A 245 -8.03 -14.38 21.32
C SER A 245 -8.02 -15.51 20.28
N LEU A 246 -7.89 -15.18 19.00
CA LEU A 246 -7.74 -16.12 17.88
C LEU A 246 -6.26 -16.50 17.60
N GLY A 247 -5.31 -16.05 18.42
CA GLY A 247 -3.88 -16.34 18.23
C GLY A 247 -3.22 -15.56 17.08
N MET A 248 -3.88 -14.54 16.53
CA MET A 248 -3.38 -13.74 15.39
C MET A 248 -2.41 -12.63 15.82
N MET A 249 -2.02 -12.58 17.09
CA MET A 249 -1.02 -11.66 17.66
C MET A 249 0.29 -12.39 18.02
N GLN A 250 0.58 -13.48 17.32
CA GLN A 250 1.78 -14.31 17.50
C GLN A 250 2.80 -14.10 16.37
N ASN A 251 3.95 -14.76 16.48
CA ASN A 251 5.01 -14.72 15.48
C ASN A 251 4.46 -15.11 14.09
N GLY A 252 4.84 -14.34 13.07
CA GLY A 252 4.40 -14.52 11.69
C GLY A 252 3.32 -13.53 11.23
N TYR A 253 2.56 -12.96 12.17
CA TYR A 253 1.57 -11.92 11.88
C TYR A 253 2.18 -10.52 11.87
N VAL A 254 1.62 -9.66 11.02
CA VAL A 254 1.94 -8.24 10.92
C VAL A 254 0.65 -7.45 10.96
N TRP A 255 0.55 -6.51 11.88
CA TRP A 255 -0.59 -5.60 12.01
C TRP A 255 -0.14 -4.16 11.78
N ILE A 256 -0.74 -3.50 10.80
CA ILE A 256 -0.54 -2.09 10.49
C ILE A 256 -1.87 -1.37 10.68
N ALA A 257 -2.04 -0.67 11.80
CA ALA A 257 -3.23 0.11 12.08
C ALA A 257 -3.08 1.55 11.58
N THR A 258 -4.16 2.13 11.02
CA THR A 258 -4.19 3.56 10.68
C THR A 258 -4.15 4.43 11.94
N THR A 259 -4.16 5.76 11.77
CA THR A 259 -4.07 6.79 12.82
C THR A 259 -5.10 6.67 13.96
N PHE A 260 -6.14 5.86 13.80
CA PHE A 260 -7.09 5.60 14.89
C PHE A 260 -6.40 5.00 16.11
N LEU A 261 -5.40 4.11 15.95
CA LEU A 261 -4.81 3.41 17.08
C LEU A 261 -3.95 4.35 17.94
N THR A 262 -3.16 5.22 17.32
CA THR A 262 -2.43 6.27 18.06
C THR A 262 -3.39 7.23 18.74
N SER A 263 -4.49 7.59 18.08
CA SER A 263 -5.53 8.41 18.69
C SER A 263 -6.15 7.72 19.91
N TYR A 264 -6.48 6.44 19.83
CA TYR A 264 -6.99 5.68 20.98
C TYR A 264 -5.98 5.65 22.15
N ILE A 265 -4.71 5.33 21.87
CA ILE A 265 -3.64 5.30 22.88
C ILE A 265 -3.42 6.67 23.54
N ASP A 266 -3.44 7.75 22.75
CA ASP A 266 -3.17 9.11 23.24
C ASP A 266 -4.34 9.66 24.06
N ILE A 267 -5.58 9.23 23.79
CA ILE A 267 -6.80 9.68 24.47
C ILE A 267 -6.99 8.96 25.81
N ASP A 268 -6.87 7.64 25.80
CA ASP A 268 -7.12 6.79 26.96
C ASP A 268 -5.82 6.48 27.73
N SER A 269 -4.81 7.36 27.62
CA SER A 269 -3.50 7.17 28.24
C SER A 269 -3.51 7.40 29.76
N PRO A 270 -2.88 6.51 30.58
CA PRO A 270 -2.31 5.23 30.20
C PRO A 270 -3.39 4.15 30.03
N LEU A 271 -3.25 3.33 28.99
CA LEU A 271 -4.12 2.16 28.79
C LEU A 271 -3.92 1.12 29.90
N SER A 272 -4.95 0.31 30.16
CA SER A 272 -4.83 -0.83 31.06
C SER A 272 -3.82 -1.88 30.55
N SER A 273 -3.33 -2.73 31.45
CA SER A 273 -2.42 -3.81 31.08
C SER A 273 -3.01 -4.72 30.00
N ASP A 274 -4.30 -5.08 30.13
CA ASP A 274 -4.99 -5.96 29.17
C ASP A 274 -5.14 -5.30 27.80
N GLU A 275 -5.50 -4.02 27.75
CA GLU A 275 -5.60 -3.25 26.50
C GLU A 275 -4.25 -3.15 25.80
N MET A 276 -3.19 -2.84 26.56
CA MET A 276 -1.84 -2.75 26.02
C MET A 276 -1.33 -4.11 25.52
N ASP A 277 -1.65 -5.18 26.24
CA ASP A 277 -1.31 -6.56 25.88
C ASP A 277 -2.05 -7.02 24.60
N ASN A 278 -3.24 -6.46 24.30
CA ASN A 278 -3.99 -6.75 23.06
C ASN A 278 -3.35 -6.17 21.79
N ILE A 279 -2.42 -5.22 21.91
CA ILE A 279 -1.89 -4.44 20.78
C ILE A 279 -0.37 -4.53 20.64
N GLN A 280 0.27 -5.48 21.31
CA GLN A 280 1.72 -5.70 21.24
C GLN A 280 2.19 -5.99 19.81
N GLY A 281 3.26 -5.30 19.39
CA GLY A 281 3.88 -5.47 18.09
C GLY A 281 3.13 -4.82 16.92
N VAL A 282 1.99 -4.16 17.16
CA VAL A 282 1.27 -3.43 16.11
C VAL A 282 2.08 -2.20 15.69
N ILE A 283 2.15 -1.96 14.38
CA ILE A 283 2.63 -0.68 13.84
C ILE A 283 1.43 0.22 13.58
N THR A 284 1.57 1.51 13.88
CA THR A 284 0.57 2.52 13.57
C THR A 284 1.20 3.85 13.19
N LEU A 285 0.39 4.76 12.67
CA LEU A 285 0.81 6.09 12.23
C LEU A 285 0.25 7.15 13.18
N ARG A 286 1.00 8.22 13.41
CA ARG A 286 0.51 9.46 14.05
C ARG A 286 0.75 10.62 13.09
N MET A 287 -0.21 11.51 12.89
CA MET A 287 0.03 12.72 12.10
C MET A 287 1.19 13.50 12.73
N TYR A 288 2.21 13.80 11.93
CA TYR A 288 3.41 14.43 12.46
C TYR A 288 3.15 15.90 12.79
N ILE A 289 3.42 16.28 14.03
CA ILE A 289 3.40 17.65 14.51
C ILE A 289 4.81 17.98 15.02
N PRO A 290 5.55 18.88 14.36
CA PRO A 290 6.91 19.27 14.76
C PRO A 290 6.96 19.72 16.22
N ASP A 291 8.08 19.44 16.91
CA ASP A 291 8.26 20.00 18.25
C ASP A 291 8.40 21.52 18.17
N SER A 292 7.56 22.23 18.92
CA SER A 292 7.53 23.68 18.93
C SER A 292 7.18 24.20 20.33
N LYS A 293 7.53 25.46 20.61
CA LYS A 293 7.15 26.12 21.87
C LYS A 293 5.63 26.16 22.04
N LEU A 294 4.88 26.38 20.95
CA LEU A 294 3.41 26.40 20.94
C LEU A 294 2.85 25.02 21.31
N LYS A 295 3.36 23.95 20.69
CA LYS A 295 3.00 22.56 21.01
C LYS A 295 3.24 22.25 22.49
N ARG A 296 4.44 22.52 23.00
CA ARG A 296 4.78 22.23 24.41
C ARG A 296 3.92 23.04 25.38
N SER A 297 3.66 24.32 25.08
CA SER A 297 2.77 25.17 25.87
C SER A 297 1.35 24.61 25.91
N PHE A 298 0.76 24.29 24.75
CA PHE A 298 -0.60 23.75 24.66
C PHE A 298 -0.73 22.40 25.39
N VAL A 299 0.22 21.48 25.17
CA VAL A 299 0.27 20.18 25.88
C VAL A 299 0.37 20.38 27.40
N SER A 300 1.18 21.34 27.87
CA SER A 300 1.31 21.62 29.31
C SER A 300 0.04 22.23 29.94
N ARG A 301 -0.74 22.99 29.16
CA ARG A 301 -2.03 23.55 29.58
C ARG A 301 -3.14 22.50 29.62
N TRP A 302 -3.04 21.46 28.78
CA TRP A 302 -4.09 20.46 28.58
C TRP A 302 -4.59 19.83 29.87
N THR A 303 -3.67 19.43 30.76
CA THR A 303 -4.04 18.81 32.05
C THR A 303 -4.89 19.72 32.93
N ASN A 304 -4.71 21.04 32.85
CA ASN A 304 -5.54 21.99 33.60
C ASN A 304 -6.90 22.20 32.94
N LEU A 305 -6.97 22.13 31.61
CA LEU A 305 -8.22 22.28 30.85
C LEU A 305 -9.19 21.10 31.05
N THR A 306 -8.64 19.92 31.37
CA THR A 306 -9.42 18.69 31.59
C THR A 306 -9.73 18.40 33.06
N ARG A 307 -9.10 19.12 34.01
CA ARG A 307 -9.35 18.96 35.46
C ARG A 307 -10.80 19.25 35.81
N GLY A 308 -11.46 18.29 36.46
CA GLY A 308 -12.84 18.43 36.96
C GLY A 308 -13.94 18.39 35.88
N LYS A 309 -13.57 18.18 34.60
CA LYS A 309 -14.53 18.01 33.50
C LYS A 309 -14.91 16.53 33.26
N GLU A 310 -14.51 15.61 34.13
CA GLU A 310 -14.83 14.18 34.03
C GLU A 310 -15.22 13.53 35.37
N GLY A 311 -16.02 12.46 35.28
CA GLY A 311 -16.14 11.44 36.31
C GLY A 311 -15.00 10.42 36.19
N ASN A 312 -14.16 10.32 37.22
CA ASN A 312 -13.18 9.25 37.49
C ASN A 312 -12.00 8.99 36.51
N GLY A 313 -11.74 9.81 35.47
CA GLY A 313 -10.62 9.60 34.53
C GLY A 313 -9.83 10.86 34.14
N SER A 314 -8.66 10.68 33.52
CA SER A 314 -7.90 11.76 32.86
C SER A 314 -8.04 11.66 31.35
N LEU A 315 -8.61 12.69 30.71
CA LEU A 315 -8.71 12.77 29.25
C LEU A 315 -7.39 13.17 28.62
N GLY A 316 -6.77 12.25 27.88
CA GLY A 316 -5.54 12.49 27.13
C GLY A 316 -5.74 13.42 25.92
N LEU A 317 -4.65 13.74 25.22
CA LEU A 317 -4.64 14.65 24.08
C LEU A 317 -4.16 13.94 22.82
N SER A 318 -5.08 13.71 21.88
CA SER A 318 -4.74 13.22 20.54
C SER A 318 -4.42 14.35 19.56
N THR A 319 -3.88 13.99 18.39
CA THR A 319 -3.68 14.92 17.28
C THR A 319 -4.98 15.61 16.85
N TYR A 320 -6.14 14.94 16.96
CA TYR A 320 -7.44 15.55 16.63
C TYR A 320 -7.73 16.81 17.48
N GLY A 321 -7.41 16.81 18.77
CA GLY A 321 -7.58 17.99 19.62
C GLY A 321 -6.69 19.15 19.20
N ILE A 322 -5.45 18.86 18.78
CA ILE A 322 -4.50 19.88 18.35
C ILE A 322 -4.92 20.48 16.99
N PHE A 323 -5.35 19.64 16.04
CA PHE A 323 -5.89 20.11 14.77
C PHE A 323 -7.21 20.86 14.93
N ALA A 324 -8.06 20.47 15.87
CA ALA A 324 -9.30 21.18 16.19
C ALA A 324 -9.02 22.61 16.67
N TYR A 325 -8.06 22.76 17.60
CA TYR A 325 -7.63 24.06 18.10
C TYR A 325 -7.11 24.96 16.96
N ASP A 326 -6.20 24.45 16.14
CA ASP A 326 -5.66 25.21 15.01
C ASP A 326 -6.70 25.50 13.93
N THR A 327 -7.70 24.63 13.71
CA THR A 327 -8.80 24.87 12.76
C THR A 327 -9.57 26.15 13.08
N VAL A 328 -9.82 26.41 14.37
CA VAL A 328 -10.47 27.66 14.82
C VAL A 328 -9.56 28.87 14.55
N TYR A 329 -8.24 28.74 14.79
CA TYR A 329 -7.28 29.80 14.48
C TYR A 329 -7.17 30.10 12.99
N VAL A 330 -7.19 29.07 12.13
CA VAL A 330 -7.24 29.23 10.67
C VAL A 330 -8.46 30.05 10.29
N LEU A 331 -9.63 29.66 10.78
CA LEU A 331 -10.88 30.35 10.50
C LEU A 331 -10.84 31.80 11.01
N ALA A 332 -10.34 32.05 12.21
CA ALA A 332 -10.22 33.40 12.76
C ALA A 332 -9.28 34.30 11.93
N ARG A 333 -8.13 33.77 11.48
CA ARG A 333 -7.21 34.50 10.60
C ARG A 333 -7.79 34.77 9.21
N ALA A 334 -8.55 33.81 8.69
CA ALA A 334 -9.29 33.99 7.44
C ALA A 334 -10.36 35.09 7.58
N LEU A 335 -11.13 35.08 8.67
CA LEU A 335 -12.14 36.10 8.97
C LEU A 335 -11.52 37.49 9.17
N ASP A 336 -10.41 37.59 9.89
CA ASP A 336 -9.68 38.86 10.05
C ASP A 336 -9.27 39.46 8.70
N THR A 337 -8.70 38.62 7.82
CA THR A 337 -8.31 39.03 6.45
C THR A 337 -9.54 39.42 5.64
N PHE A 338 -10.60 38.61 5.70
CA PHE A 338 -11.86 38.82 5.01
C PHE A 338 -12.49 40.17 5.39
N LEU A 339 -12.55 40.50 6.68
CA LEU A 339 -13.11 41.76 7.19
C LEU A 339 -12.23 42.96 6.84
N LYS A 340 -10.90 42.84 6.93
CA LYS A 340 -9.95 43.90 6.56
C LYS A 340 -10.00 44.28 5.09
N GLN A 341 -10.43 43.37 4.22
CA GLN A 341 -10.66 43.66 2.80
C GLN A 341 -11.97 44.43 2.56
N GLY A 342 -12.75 44.74 3.60
CA GLY A 342 -14.01 45.47 3.51
C GLY A 342 -15.20 44.60 3.12
N ASN A 343 -15.05 43.27 3.11
CA ASN A 343 -16.17 42.36 2.85
C ASN A 343 -17.17 42.40 4.03
N GLN A 344 -18.46 42.32 3.72
CA GLN A 344 -19.53 42.25 4.70
C GLN A 344 -19.99 40.80 4.87
N ILE A 345 -20.62 40.49 6.01
CA ILE A 345 -21.27 39.20 6.25
C ILE A 345 -22.76 39.40 6.03
N THR A 346 -23.30 38.88 4.94
CA THR A 346 -24.72 39.02 4.60
C THR A 346 -25.36 37.68 4.26
N PHE A 347 -26.67 37.60 4.53
CA PHE A 347 -27.45 36.38 4.33
C PHE A 347 -28.70 36.69 3.50
N SER A 348 -28.98 35.86 2.50
CA SER A 348 -30.16 36.00 1.64
C SER A 348 -31.03 34.75 1.65
N HIS A 349 -32.31 34.91 1.30
CA HIS A 349 -33.20 33.78 1.12
C HIS A 349 -32.94 33.11 -0.23
N ASP A 350 -32.94 31.78 -0.25
CA ASP A 350 -32.96 31.04 -1.50
C ASP A 350 -34.38 31.03 -2.08
N PRO A 351 -34.61 31.57 -3.30
CA PRO A 351 -35.91 31.50 -3.94
C PRO A 351 -36.40 30.06 -4.12
N LYS A 352 -35.52 29.07 -4.34
CA LYS A 352 -35.89 27.66 -4.51
C LYS A 352 -36.39 27.02 -3.21
N ILE A 353 -35.78 27.36 -2.07
CA ILE A 353 -36.25 26.91 -0.74
C ILE A 353 -37.58 27.63 -0.41
N SER A 354 -37.73 28.87 -0.87
CA SER A 354 -38.95 29.66 -0.68
C SER A 354 -40.16 29.14 -1.47
N GLU A 355 -39.96 28.31 -2.49
CA GLU A 355 -41.03 27.64 -3.25
C GLU A 355 -41.70 26.49 -2.46
N LEU A 356 -41.04 25.96 -1.43
CA LEU A 356 -41.59 24.95 -0.50
C LEU A 356 -42.50 25.56 0.58
N ARG A 357 -43.03 26.76 0.34
CA ARG A 357 -43.85 27.52 1.31
C ARG A 357 -45.16 26.77 1.64
N GLY A 358 -45.21 26.23 2.86
CA GLY A 358 -46.38 25.55 3.43
C GLY A 358 -46.06 24.44 4.43
N ASP A 359 -44.80 23.99 4.52
CA ASP A 359 -44.47 22.78 5.27
C ASP A 359 -43.97 23.02 6.71
N SER A 360 -44.33 22.11 7.60
CA SER A 360 -43.98 22.03 9.03
C SER A 360 -42.47 22.02 9.39
N LEU A 361 -41.58 22.12 8.41
CA LEU A 361 -40.13 21.92 8.57
C LEU A 361 -39.31 23.21 8.76
N HIS A 362 -39.94 24.40 8.71
CA HIS A 362 -39.29 25.71 8.99
C HIS A 362 -37.98 25.97 8.20
N LEU A 363 -37.90 25.50 6.95
CA LEU A 363 -36.72 25.66 6.09
C LEU A 363 -36.47 27.10 5.63
N ASP A 364 -37.46 27.98 5.80
CA ASP A 364 -37.38 29.42 5.54
C ASP A 364 -36.39 30.17 6.47
N ALA A 365 -36.08 29.58 7.62
CA ALA A 365 -35.08 30.08 8.56
C ALA A 365 -33.64 29.93 8.04
N VAL A 366 -33.42 29.00 7.10
CA VAL A 366 -32.10 28.71 6.54
C VAL A 366 -31.81 29.68 5.39
N LYS A 367 -30.65 30.33 5.43
CA LYS A 367 -30.26 31.37 4.48
C LYS A 367 -28.94 31.04 3.80
N ILE A 368 -28.80 31.50 2.55
CA ILE A 368 -27.55 31.45 1.82
C ILE A 368 -26.60 32.47 2.41
N PHE A 369 -25.37 32.07 2.71
CA PHE A 369 -24.29 32.98 3.05
C PHE A 369 -23.68 33.56 1.76
N ASN A 370 -23.98 34.82 1.47
CA ASN A 370 -23.68 35.41 0.15
C ASN A 370 -22.17 35.44 -0.15
N GLU A 371 -21.36 35.76 0.85
CA GLU A 371 -19.91 35.88 0.72
C GLU A 371 -19.15 34.58 1.02
N GLY A 372 -19.84 33.44 1.14
CA GLY A 372 -19.24 32.14 1.45
C GLY A 372 -18.06 31.76 0.57
N ASN A 373 -18.18 31.98 -0.75
CA ASN A 373 -17.09 31.74 -1.70
C ASN A 373 -15.85 32.60 -1.42
N LEU A 374 -16.04 33.85 -0.98
CA LEU A 374 -14.94 34.75 -0.62
C LEU A 374 -14.29 34.33 0.71
N LEU A 375 -15.09 33.83 1.66
CA LEU A 375 -14.56 33.27 2.90
C LEU A 375 -13.74 32.00 2.61
N CYS A 376 -14.23 31.08 1.76
CA CYS A 376 -13.45 29.92 1.30
C CYS A 376 -12.09 30.33 0.73
N LYS A 377 -12.06 31.34 -0.16
CA LYS A 377 -10.80 31.88 -0.71
C LYS A 377 -9.88 32.42 0.37
N SER A 378 -10.45 33.12 1.36
CA SER A 378 -9.69 33.66 2.50
C SER A 378 -9.10 32.54 3.35
N ILE A 379 -9.82 31.43 3.56
CA ILE A 379 -9.34 30.25 4.29
C ILE A 379 -8.17 29.59 3.55
N TYR A 380 -8.30 29.35 2.23
CA TYR A 380 -7.21 28.77 1.43
C TYR A 380 -5.97 29.67 1.35
N ALA A 381 -6.12 30.99 1.51
CA ALA A 381 -5.03 31.95 1.52
C ALA A 381 -4.30 32.06 2.88
N VAL A 382 -4.79 31.42 3.94
CA VAL A 382 -4.15 31.46 5.26
C VAL A 382 -2.74 30.86 5.20
N ASN A 383 -1.78 31.63 5.71
CA ASN A 383 -0.42 31.19 5.95
C ASN A 383 -0.04 31.59 7.39
N MET A 384 -0.08 30.62 8.29
CA MET A 384 0.20 30.83 9.71
C MET A 384 1.08 29.73 10.28
N THR A 385 1.57 29.92 11.50
CA THR A 385 2.22 28.85 12.28
C THR A 385 1.42 28.66 13.56
N GLY A 386 0.75 27.52 13.68
CA GLY A 386 -0.07 27.14 14.83
C GLY A 386 0.61 26.09 15.71
N VAL A 387 -0.18 25.43 16.55
CA VAL A 387 0.26 24.33 17.41
C VAL A 387 0.67 23.11 16.58
N THR A 388 0.00 22.87 15.45
CA THR A 388 0.29 21.83 14.46
C THR A 388 1.55 22.10 13.62
N GLY A 389 2.11 23.32 13.70
CA GLY A 389 3.24 23.77 12.90
C GLY A 389 2.84 24.75 11.79
N PRO A 390 3.64 24.86 10.71
CA PRO A 390 3.28 25.69 9.56
C PRO A 390 2.01 25.19 8.88
N PHE A 391 1.00 26.05 8.81
CA PHE A 391 -0.32 25.77 8.23
C PHE A 391 -0.48 26.59 6.95
N ARG A 392 -0.46 25.91 5.81
CA ARG A 392 -0.69 26.49 4.48
C ARG A 392 -1.25 25.45 3.53
N TYR A 393 -2.08 25.90 2.59
CA TYR A 393 -2.60 25.05 1.53
C TYR A 393 -1.68 25.02 0.31
N THR A 394 -1.63 23.87 -0.35
CA THR A 394 -1.06 23.72 -1.69
C THR A 394 -2.12 24.03 -2.75
N PRO A 395 -1.72 24.27 -4.02
CA PRO A 395 -2.68 24.61 -5.09
C PRO A 395 -3.78 23.56 -5.34
N ASP A 396 -3.55 22.30 -4.95
CA ASP A 396 -4.51 21.19 -4.99
C ASP A 396 -5.46 21.14 -3.76
N GLY A 397 -5.42 22.15 -2.89
CA GLY A 397 -6.34 22.29 -1.75
C GLY A 397 -6.00 21.40 -0.55
N ASN A 398 -4.86 20.72 -0.55
CA ASN A 398 -4.37 19.93 0.58
C ASN A 398 -3.43 20.76 1.48
N LEU A 399 -3.22 20.34 2.72
CA LEU A 399 -2.18 20.94 3.56
C LEU A 399 -0.79 20.59 3.02
N ALA A 400 0.10 21.58 3.00
CA ALA A 400 1.47 21.39 2.57
C ALA A 400 2.23 20.46 3.53
N ASN A 401 3.21 19.73 2.96
CA ASN A 401 4.15 18.90 3.72
C ASN A 401 3.49 17.84 4.63
N PRO A 402 2.55 17.01 4.12
CA PRO A 402 1.95 15.96 4.92
C PRO A 402 3.01 14.93 5.36
N ALA A 403 2.99 14.62 6.66
CA ALA A 403 3.95 13.73 7.28
C ALA A 403 3.33 12.95 8.44
N TYR A 404 3.88 11.77 8.72
CA TYR A 404 3.46 10.88 9.79
C TYR A 404 4.67 10.39 10.58
N GLU A 405 4.51 10.24 11.90
CA GLU A 405 5.36 9.37 12.69
C GLU A 405 4.92 7.93 12.49
N ILE A 406 5.87 7.01 12.35
CA ILE A 406 5.61 5.58 12.33
C ILE A 406 5.99 5.05 13.71
N ILE A 407 5.03 4.39 14.35
CA ILE A 407 5.06 4.02 15.76
C ILE A 407 4.85 2.53 15.90
N ASN A 408 5.67 1.87 16.69
CA ASN A 408 5.53 0.47 17.06
C ASN A 408 5.14 0.38 18.54
N VAL A 409 4.09 -0.38 18.84
CA VAL A 409 3.59 -0.57 20.21
C VAL A 409 4.35 -1.70 20.87
N ILE A 410 4.99 -1.42 22.02
CA ILE A 410 5.86 -2.37 22.73
C ILE A 410 5.80 -2.16 24.25
N GLY A 411 5.75 -3.26 24.99
CA GLY A 411 5.73 -3.25 26.46
C GLY A 411 4.56 -2.43 26.98
N SER A 412 4.82 -1.47 27.88
CA SER A 412 3.80 -0.60 28.47
C SER A 412 3.54 0.69 27.66
N GLY A 413 4.04 0.81 26.43
CA GLY A 413 3.96 2.07 25.69
C GLY A 413 4.23 1.96 24.21
N THR A 414 4.74 3.05 23.64
CA THR A 414 4.97 3.16 22.20
C THR A 414 6.38 3.66 21.89
N ARG A 415 6.93 3.21 20.76
CA ARG A 415 8.23 3.62 20.26
C ARG A 415 8.10 4.12 18.83
N ARG A 416 8.55 5.35 18.57
CA ARG A 416 8.69 5.84 17.20
C ARG A 416 9.84 5.11 16.50
N ILE A 417 9.55 4.47 15.38
CA ILE A 417 10.52 3.75 14.54
C ILE A 417 10.97 4.56 13.32
N GLY A 418 10.29 5.66 13.02
CA GLY A 418 10.68 6.58 11.95
C GLY A 418 9.57 7.55 11.61
N TYR A 419 9.69 8.12 10.43
CA TYR A 419 8.77 9.08 9.84
C TYR A 419 8.46 8.66 8.41
N TRP A 420 7.32 9.12 7.93
CA TRP A 420 7.03 9.18 6.52
C TRP A 420 6.66 10.63 6.15
N SER A 421 7.10 11.10 4.99
CA SER A 421 6.58 12.35 4.42
C SER A 421 6.37 12.23 2.91
N ASN A 422 5.46 13.02 2.37
CA ASN A 422 5.31 13.13 0.92
C ASN A 422 6.50 13.85 0.25
N TYR A 423 7.56 14.17 0.97
CA TYR A 423 8.80 14.69 0.39
C TYR A 423 9.86 13.59 0.28
N SER A 424 10.14 12.91 1.39
CA SER A 424 11.25 11.97 1.56
C SER A 424 10.87 10.48 1.51
N GLY A 425 9.59 10.13 1.61
CA GLY A 425 9.18 8.76 1.93
C GLY A 425 9.56 8.41 3.38
N LEU A 426 9.94 7.14 3.61
CA LEU A 426 10.34 6.58 4.90
C LEU A 426 11.72 7.10 5.33
N SER A 427 11.83 7.65 6.54
CA SER A 427 13.10 8.13 7.09
C SER A 427 13.16 7.99 8.61
N VAL A 428 14.37 7.86 9.15
CA VAL A 428 14.62 8.00 10.59
C VAL A 428 14.90 9.45 11.01
N VAL A 429 15.03 10.36 10.04
CA VAL A 429 15.29 11.78 10.25
C VAL A 429 13.98 12.55 10.21
N PRO A 430 13.77 13.54 11.12
CA PRO A 430 12.57 14.37 11.11
C PRO A 430 12.36 15.09 9.77
N PRO A 431 11.11 15.19 9.27
CA PRO A 431 10.79 15.75 7.95
C PRO A 431 11.34 17.17 7.71
N GLU A 432 11.31 18.04 8.71
CA GLU A 432 11.75 19.44 8.59
C GLU A 432 13.25 19.58 8.25
N THR A 433 14.07 18.62 8.67
CA THR A 433 15.50 18.60 8.35
C THR A 433 15.72 18.28 6.87
N LEU A 434 14.81 17.50 6.27
CA LEU A 434 14.90 17.02 4.90
C LEU A 434 14.33 18.02 3.88
N TYR A 435 13.38 18.86 4.27
CA TYR A 435 12.80 19.88 3.37
C TYR A 435 13.81 20.94 2.89
N SER A 436 14.95 21.06 3.58
CA SER A 436 16.06 21.95 3.18
C SER A 436 16.94 21.36 2.06
N LYS A 437 16.80 20.07 1.75
CA LYS A 437 17.60 19.34 0.76
C LYS A 437 16.71 18.90 -0.39
N PRO A 438 17.25 18.63 -1.60
CA PRO A 438 16.45 18.09 -2.70
C PRO A 438 15.72 16.79 -2.31
N PRO A 439 14.50 16.55 -2.83
CA PRO A 439 13.73 15.37 -2.48
C PRO A 439 14.45 14.12 -2.99
N ASN A 440 14.64 13.14 -2.09
CA ASN A 440 15.30 11.89 -2.42
C ASN A 440 14.50 10.71 -1.86
N ARG A 441 13.88 9.95 -2.77
CA ARG A 441 13.09 8.75 -2.48
C ARG A 441 13.75 7.47 -2.99
N SER A 442 15.08 7.46 -3.17
CA SER A 442 15.79 6.24 -3.56
C SER A 442 15.67 5.16 -2.49
N TYR A 443 15.68 3.90 -2.91
CA TYR A 443 15.55 2.74 -2.03
C TYR A 443 16.55 2.77 -0.85
N GLU A 444 17.79 3.16 -1.11
CA GLU A 444 18.86 3.26 -0.09
C GLU A 444 18.57 4.28 1.02
N ASN A 445 17.75 5.29 0.74
CA ASN A 445 17.37 6.32 1.70
C ASN A 445 16.06 6.02 2.44
N GLN A 446 15.31 4.99 2.01
CA GLN A 446 14.12 4.53 2.71
C GLN A 446 14.53 3.69 3.92
N LYS A 447 14.43 4.27 5.13
CA LYS A 447 14.91 3.63 6.37
C LYS A 447 13.93 3.76 7.51
N LEU A 448 13.75 2.68 8.25
CA LEU A 448 13.07 2.62 9.54
C LEU A 448 13.98 1.93 10.57
N LEU A 449 13.79 2.27 11.83
CA LEU A 449 14.43 1.55 12.94
C LEU A 449 13.83 0.15 13.08
N THR A 450 14.53 -0.71 13.83
CA THR A 450 14.09 -2.07 14.14
C THR A 450 12.68 -2.07 14.75
N VAL A 451 11.84 -2.94 14.20
CA VAL A 451 10.47 -3.18 14.66
C VAL A 451 10.44 -4.43 15.53
N PHE A 452 9.66 -4.39 16.59
CA PHE A 452 9.24 -5.57 17.33
C PHE A 452 7.87 -5.99 16.83
N TRP A 453 7.81 -7.18 16.25
CA TRP A 453 6.60 -7.76 15.68
C TRP A 453 5.82 -8.54 16.74
N PRO A 454 4.54 -8.85 16.47
CA PRO A 454 3.78 -9.77 17.30
C PRO A 454 4.54 -11.07 17.57
N GLY A 455 4.46 -11.58 18.80
CA GLY A 455 5.29 -12.69 19.27
C GLY A 455 6.72 -12.32 19.70
N GLU A 456 6.96 -11.05 20.04
CA GLU A 456 8.20 -10.54 20.64
C GLU A 456 9.48 -10.76 19.80
N THR A 457 9.34 -10.79 18.48
CA THR A 457 10.47 -11.00 17.56
C THR A 457 10.88 -9.72 16.85
N THR A 458 12.19 -9.55 16.60
CA THR A 458 12.73 -8.50 15.73
C THR A 458 12.92 -8.96 14.30
N GLN A 459 12.74 -10.25 14.02
CA GLN A 459 12.85 -10.80 12.68
C GLN A 459 11.60 -10.39 11.88
N THR A 460 11.79 -9.69 10.76
CA THR A 460 10.70 -9.32 9.86
C THR A 460 9.94 -10.57 9.41
N PRO A 461 8.62 -10.66 9.70
CA PRO A 461 7.83 -11.79 9.26
C PRO A 461 7.82 -11.91 7.74
N ARG A 462 7.76 -13.15 7.25
CA ARG A 462 7.63 -13.42 5.80
C ARG A 462 6.39 -12.75 5.19
N GLY A 463 5.35 -12.52 6.00
CA GLY A 463 4.11 -11.86 5.59
C GLY A 463 3.10 -12.79 4.91
N TRP A 464 3.39 -14.09 4.82
CA TRP A 464 2.46 -15.09 4.30
C TRP A 464 2.78 -16.49 4.84
N VAL A 465 1.78 -17.35 4.81
CA VAL A 465 1.87 -18.79 5.09
C VAL A 465 1.17 -19.57 3.98
N PHE A 466 1.55 -20.84 3.81
CA PHE A 466 0.77 -21.72 2.95
C PHE A 466 -0.62 -21.94 3.57
N PRO A 467 -1.69 -21.97 2.77
CA PRO A 467 -3.01 -22.25 3.30
C PRO A 467 -3.05 -23.66 3.89
N SER A 468 -3.70 -23.81 5.04
CA SER A 468 -3.98 -25.12 5.64
C SER A 468 -4.82 -26.03 4.72
N ASN A 469 -5.50 -25.43 3.74
CA ASN A 469 -6.34 -26.02 2.69
C ASN A 469 -5.80 -25.71 1.27
N GLY A 470 -4.48 -25.56 1.13
CA GLY A 470 -3.88 -24.97 -0.06
C GLY A 470 -4.10 -25.73 -1.35
N LYS A 471 -4.26 -24.97 -2.45
CA LYS A 471 -4.42 -25.50 -3.80
C LYS A 471 -3.24 -26.40 -4.14
N LEU A 472 -3.52 -27.68 -4.37
CA LEU A 472 -2.51 -28.64 -4.84
C LEU A 472 -1.88 -28.15 -6.14
N LEU A 473 -0.57 -27.87 -6.12
CA LEU A 473 0.18 -27.52 -7.32
C LEU A 473 0.08 -28.66 -8.33
N ARG A 474 -0.36 -28.35 -9.54
CA ARG A 474 -0.45 -29.29 -10.66
C ARG A 474 0.89 -29.32 -11.36
N ILE A 475 1.69 -30.34 -11.04
CA ILE A 475 3.01 -30.53 -11.60
C ILE A 475 2.89 -31.37 -12.87
N GLY A 476 3.10 -30.76 -14.04
CA GLY A 476 3.08 -31.45 -15.32
C GLY A 476 4.28 -32.38 -15.46
N VAL A 477 4.03 -33.67 -15.75
CA VAL A 477 5.09 -34.68 -15.91
C VAL A 477 4.96 -35.36 -17.28
N PRO A 478 5.99 -35.32 -18.14
CA PRO A 478 5.91 -35.86 -19.49
C PRO A 478 5.85 -37.40 -19.47
N LYS A 479 4.83 -37.96 -20.13
CA LYS A 479 4.67 -39.39 -20.40
C LYS A 479 5.57 -39.81 -21.56
N ARG A 480 6.85 -40.05 -21.28
CA ARG A 480 7.82 -40.43 -22.32
C ARG A 480 7.78 -41.92 -22.63
N VAL A 481 8.06 -42.24 -23.89
CA VAL A 481 8.24 -43.63 -24.33
C VAL A 481 9.70 -44.07 -24.27
N SER A 482 10.65 -43.14 -24.43
CA SER A 482 12.09 -43.39 -24.30
C SER A 482 12.68 -42.77 -23.02
N TYR A 483 13.85 -43.24 -22.60
CA TYR A 483 14.59 -42.74 -21.43
C TYR A 483 13.73 -42.77 -20.15
N ARG A 484 13.06 -43.90 -19.90
CA ARG A 484 12.09 -44.08 -18.80
C ARG A 484 12.74 -44.04 -17.42
N GLU A 485 14.06 -44.15 -17.35
CA GLU A 485 14.90 -44.01 -16.17
C GLU A 485 14.91 -42.56 -15.65
N PHE A 486 14.79 -41.56 -16.53
CA PHE A 486 14.72 -40.16 -16.13
C PHE A 486 13.35 -39.80 -15.58
N VAL A 487 12.29 -40.22 -16.28
CA VAL A 487 10.91 -40.01 -15.85
C VAL A 487 9.99 -41.02 -16.53
N SER A 488 9.16 -41.70 -15.73
CA SER A 488 8.11 -42.57 -16.23
C SER A 488 6.93 -42.65 -15.27
N GLN A 489 5.73 -42.85 -15.82
CA GLN A 489 4.54 -43.13 -15.03
C GLN A 489 4.56 -44.61 -14.61
N VAL A 490 4.23 -44.87 -13.34
CA VAL A 490 4.02 -46.23 -12.84
C VAL A 490 2.69 -46.75 -13.41
N GLN A 491 2.73 -47.93 -14.01
CA GLN A 491 1.59 -48.51 -14.72
C GLN A 491 0.33 -48.53 -13.83
N SER A 492 -0.79 -48.05 -14.39
CA SER A 492 -2.11 -48.05 -13.75
C SER A 492 -2.22 -47.23 -12.46
N THR A 493 -1.31 -46.26 -12.24
CA THR A 493 -1.36 -45.35 -11.08
C THR A 493 -1.08 -43.90 -11.52
N ASP A 494 -1.42 -42.94 -10.67
CA ASP A 494 -1.03 -41.53 -10.83
C ASP A 494 0.38 -41.23 -10.29
N MET A 495 1.16 -42.27 -9.96
CA MET A 495 2.51 -42.13 -9.46
C MET A 495 3.53 -42.08 -10.60
N PHE A 496 4.58 -41.29 -10.38
CA PHE A 496 5.71 -41.19 -11.28
C PHE A 496 6.98 -41.62 -10.56
N LYS A 497 7.95 -42.10 -11.33
CA LYS A 497 9.27 -42.50 -10.85
C LYS A 497 10.35 -42.07 -11.84
N GLY A 498 11.60 -42.10 -11.40
CA GLY A 498 12.76 -41.78 -12.21
C GLY A 498 13.55 -40.62 -11.62
N PHE A 499 14.76 -40.43 -12.13
CA PHE A 499 15.73 -39.47 -11.60
C PHE A 499 15.16 -38.06 -11.38
N CYS A 500 14.39 -37.53 -12.34
CA CYS A 500 13.84 -36.19 -12.24
C CYS A 500 12.77 -36.06 -11.14
N ILE A 501 12.02 -37.13 -10.87
CA ILE A 501 11.05 -37.18 -9.77
C ILE A 501 11.78 -37.20 -8.43
N ASP A 502 12.81 -38.02 -8.30
CA ASP A 502 13.58 -38.12 -7.05
C ASP A 502 14.28 -36.79 -6.69
N VAL A 503 14.81 -36.07 -7.69
CA VAL A 503 15.37 -34.73 -7.52
C VAL A 503 14.30 -33.75 -7.02
N PHE A 504 13.10 -33.75 -7.62
CA PHE A 504 12.00 -32.89 -7.19
C PHE A 504 11.55 -33.21 -5.76
N LEU A 505 11.35 -34.49 -5.43
CA LEU A 505 10.95 -34.92 -4.09
C LEU A 505 12.01 -34.54 -3.04
N SER A 506 13.29 -34.72 -3.36
CA SER A 506 14.40 -34.32 -2.49
C SER A 506 14.42 -32.81 -2.25
N ALA A 507 14.20 -32.01 -3.31
CA ALA A 507 14.13 -30.55 -3.19
C ALA A 507 12.94 -30.11 -2.33
N VAL A 508 11.77 -30.72 -2.50
CA VAL A 508 10.57 -30.41 -1.69
C VAL A 508 10.79 -30.80 -0.22
N ASN A 509 11.42 -31.94 0.06
CA ASN A 509 11.68 -32.40 1.43
C ASN A 509 12.67 -31.51 2.21
N LEU A 510 13.51 -30.74 1.51
CA LEU A 510 14.41 -29.76 2.13
C LEU A 510 13.72 -28.44 2.47
N LEU A 511 12.48 -28.22 2.02
CA LEU A 511 11.75 -27.01 2.34
C LEU A 511 11.30 -27.06 3.81
N PRO A 512 11.39 -25.94 4.56
CA PRO A 512 10.97 -25.89 5.96
C PRO A 512 9.44 -25.88 6.13
N TYR A 513 8.69 -26.24 5.09
CA TYR A 513 7.24 -26.21 5.03
C TYR A 513 6.71 -27.25 4.05
N ALA A 514 5.47 -27.72 4.28
CA ALA A 514 4.80 -28.63 3.39
C ALA A 514 4.35 -27.91 2.11
N VAL A 515 4.70 -28.46 0.94
CA VAL A 515 4.18 -28.01 -0.35
C VAL A 515 3.20 -29.06 -0.86
N PRO A 516 1.88 -28.81 -0.88
CA PRO A 516 0.92 -29.74 -1.45
C PRO A 516 1.03 -29.71 -2.98
N TYR A 517 1.33 -30.85 -3.59
CA TYR A 517 1.37 -30.99 -5.04
C TYR A 517 0.73 -32.32 -5.49
N LYS A 518 0.35 -32.37 -6.75
CA LYS A 518 0.01 -33.61 -7.45
C LYS A 518 0.68 -33.64 -8.81
N PHE A 519 1.19 -34.81 -9.18
CA PHE A 519 1.70 -35.02 -10.53
C PHE A 519 0.53 -35.21 -11.49
N VAL A 520 0.61 -34.54 -12.63
CA VAL A 520 -0.40 -34.64 -13.69
C VAL A 520 0.30 -35.09 -14.98
N PRO A 521 -0.11 -36.22 -15.58
CA PRO A 521 0.51 -36.72 -16.79
C PRO A 521 0.29 -35.78 -17.98
N TYR A 522 1.34 -35.61 -18.78
CA TYR A 522 1.31 -34.86 -20.03
C TYR A 522 1.81 -35.72 -21.20
N GLY A 523 0.99 -35.86 -22.26
CA GLY A 523 1.30 -36.66 -23.45
C GLY A 523 0.41 -37.92 -23.59
N ASP A 524 0.46 -38.51 -24.78
CA ASP A 524 -0.35 -39.69 -25.16
C ASP A 524 0.22 -41.02 -24.63
N GLY A 525 1.50 -41.04 -24.22
CA GLY A 525 2.21 -42.26 -23.82
C GLY A 525 2.58 -43.19 -24.98
N GLN A 526 2.37 -42.76 -26.23
CA GLN A 526 2.75 -43.47 -27.46
C GLN A 526 3.97 -42.83 -28.13
N SER A 527 4.12 -41.52 -27.98
CA SER A 527 5.24 -40.73 -28.50
C SER A 527 5.83 -39.86 -27.40
N ASN A 528 7.07 -39.38 -27.59
CA ASN A 528 7.66 -38.44 -26.63
C ASN A 528 6.98 -37.07 -26.77
N PRO A 529 6.37 -36.54 -25.69
CA PRO A 529 5.64 -35.29 -25.77
C PRO A 529 6.56 -34.06 -25.92
N SER A 530 6.04 -32.98 -26.48
CA SER A 530 6.80 -31.75 -26.70
C SER A 530 7.03 -30.98 -25.40
N ASN A 531 8.29 -30.85 -24.98
CA ASN A 531 8.66 -30.05 -23.82
C ASN A 531 8.36 -28.55 -24.00
N THR A 532 8.37 -28.03 -25.23
CA THR A 532 8.00 -26.62 -25.48
C THR A 532 6.52 -26.39 -25.24
N GLU A 533 5.66 -27.32 -25.67
CA GLU A 533 4.22 -27.21 -25.44
C GLU A 533 3.88 -27.42 -23.95
N LEU A 534 4.57 -28.33 -23.26
CA LEU A 534 4.45 -28.48 -21.79
C LEU A 534 4.73 -27.14 -21.07
N VAL A 535 5.79 -26.44 -21.48
CA VAL A 535 6.15 -25.12 -20.92
C VAL A 535 5.07 -24.09 -21.23
N ARG A 536 4.54 -24.06 -22.46
CA ARG A 536 3.45 -23.16 -22.85
C ARG A 536 2.18 -23.36 -22.00
N LEU A 537 1.88 -24.61 -21.64
CA LEU A 537 0.74 -24.96 -20.79
C LEU A 537 0.88 -24.45 -19.35
N ILE A 538 2.10 -24.16 -18.88
CA ILE A 538 2.32 -23.46 -17.61
C ILE A 538 1.89 -22.00 -17.74
N THR A 539 2.32 -21.31 -18.79
CA THR A 539 1.92 -19.91 -19.06
C THR A 539 0.41 -19.78 -19.24
N ALA A 540 -0.25 -20.80 -19.81
CA ALA A 540 -1.71 -20.86 -19.95
C ALA A 540 -2.46 -21.21 -18.65
N GLY A 541 -1.76 -21.46 -17.53
CA GLY A 541 -2.34 -21.80 -16.23
C GLY A 541 -2.93 -23.22 -16.14
N VAL A 542 -2.60 -24.11 -17.08
CA VAL A 542 -3.03 -25.52 -17.05
C VAL A 542 -2.21 -26.31 -16.03
N PHE A 543 -0.89 -26.09 -16.03
CA PHE A 543 0.02 -26.59 -15.01
C PHE A 543 0.60 -25.43 -14.19
N ASP A 544 0.94 -25.68 -12.93
CA ASP A 544 1.55 -24.67 -12.06
C ASP A 544 3.09 -24.76 -12.09
N ALA A 545 3.64 -25.95 -12.40
CA ALA A 545 5.05 -26.18 -12.71
C ALA A 545 5.22 -27.47 -13.54
N ALA A 546 6.43 -27.79 -13.99
CA ALA A 546 6.73 -29.06 -14.66
C ALA A 546 8.02 -29.71 -14.14
N VAL A 547 8.04 -31.05 -14.13
CA VAL A 547 9.20 -31.86 -13.72
C VAL A 547 9.51 -32.86 -14.83
N GLY A 548 10.78 -32.93 -15.22
CA GLY A 548 11.27 -33.84 -16.25
C GLY A 548 12.65 -33.44 -16.74
N ASP A 549 13.16 -34.16 -17.74
CA ASP A 549 14.39 -33.84 -18.47
C ASP A 549 14.15 -32.71 -19.50
N ILE A 550 13.76 -31.55 -18.98
CA ILE A 550 13.39 -30.39 -19.80
C ILE A 550 14.64 -29.54 -20.07
N THR A 551 15.13 -29.57 -21.30
CA THR A 551 16.24 -28.71 -21.73
C THR A 551 15.87 -27.24 -21.65
N ILE A 552 16.71 -26.44 -21.00
CA ILE A 552 16.58 -24.99 -20.92
C ILE A 552 17.02 -24.40 -22.26
N THR A 553 16.13 -23.69 -22.95
CA THR A 553 16.41 -23.01 -24.22
C THR A 553 15.98 -21.54 -24.14
N THR A 554 16.61 -20.66 -24.93
CA THR A 554 16.29 -19.22 -24.95
C THR A 554 14.83 -18.91 -25.27
N GLU A 555 14.15 -19.79 -26.02
CA GLU A 555 12.73 -19.66 -26.29
C GLU A 555 11.89 -19.94 -25.04
N ARG A 556 12.18 -21.03 -24.32
CA ARG A 556 11.42 -21.44 -23.14
C ARG A 556 11.63 -20.50 -21.95
N THR A 557 12.83 -19.93 -21.80
CA THR A 557 13.11 -18.93 -20.75
C THR A 557 12.34 -17.62 -20.93
N LYS A 558 11.79 -17.36 -22.11
CA LYS A 558 10.88 -16.22 -22.33
C LYS A 558 9.43 -16.52 -21.91
N MET A 559 9.09 -17.80 -21.70
CA MET A 559 7.74 -18.26 -21.38
C MET A 559 7.56 -18.51 -19.88
N VAL A 560 8.58 -19.08 -19.22
CA VAL A 560 8.57 -19.43 -17.80
C VAL A 560 9.97 -19.25 -17.19
N ASP A 561 10.00 -19.10 -15.87
CA ASP A 561 11.24 -19.14 -15.10
C ASP A 561 11.72 -20.59 -14.89
N PHE A 562 13.04 -20.80 -14.94
CA PHE A 562 13.67 -22.09 -14.70
C PHE A 562 14.50 -22.08 -13.41
N THR A 563 14.64 -23.25 -12.79
CA THR A 563 15.65 -23.49 -11.77
C THR A 563 17.05 -23.45 -12.38
N GLN A 564 18.08 -23.40 -11.52
CA GLN A 564 19.42 -23.79 -11.96
C GLN A 564 19.38 -25.23 -12.52
N PRO A 565 20.14 -25.53 -13.59
CA PRO A 565 20.19 -26.87 -14.15
C PRO A 565 20.80 -27.84 -13.12
N TYR A 566 20.10 -28.94 -12.85
CA TYR A 566 20.58 -29.98 -11.91
C TYR A 566 21.45 -31.05 -12.60
N THR A 567 21.52 -31.03 -13.93
CA THR A 567 22.42 -31.86 -14.74
C THR A 567 22.92 -31.05 -15.93
N GLU A 568 24.18 -31.23 -16.29
CA GLU A 568 24.73 -30.64 -17.51
C GLU A 568 24.14 -31.34 -18.74
N SER A 569 23.94 -30.59 -19.83
CA SER A 569 23.53 -31.13 -21.12
C SER A 569 24.63 -30.89 -22.14
N GLY A 570 24.99 -31.92 -22.90
CA GLY A 570 26.02 -31.86 -23.94
C GLY A 570 25.65 -32.70 -25.16
N LEU A 571 26.04 -32.23 -26.35
CA LEU A 571 25.89 -32.96 -27.60
C LEU A 571 27.05 -33.95 -27.75
N VAL A 572 26.74 -35.25 -27.84
CA VAL A 572 27.72 -36.31 -28.04
C VAL A 572 27.33 -37.12 -29.28
N VAL A 573 28.33 -37.43 -30.11
CA VAL A 573 28.15 -38.32 -31.27
C VAL A 573 28.46 -39.75 -30.83
N VAL A 574 27.46 -40.63 -30.90
CA VAL A 574 27.64 -42.07 -30.66
C VAL A 574 27.86 -42.75 -32.01
N ALA A 575 29.04 -43.33 -32.20
CA ALA A 575 29.40 -44.08 -33.40
C ALA A 575 29.72 -45.53 -33.03
N SER A 576 29.26 -46.48 -33.84
CA SER A 576 29.57 -47.89 -33.66
C SER A 576 31.04 -48.14 -33.98
N VAL A 577 31.82 -48.64 -33.02
CA VAL A 577 33.20 -49.06 -33.26
C VAL A 577 33.20 -50.52 -33.72
N LYS A 578 33.62 -50.78 -34.96
CA LYS A 578 33.92 -52.14 -35.42
C LYS A 578 35.36 -52.47 -35.03
N LYS A 579 35.57 -53.53 -34.24
CA LYS A 579 36.91 -54.08 -34.00
C LYS A 579 37.44 -54.70 -35.29
N THR A 580 38.66 -54.36 -35.67
CA THR A 580 39.38 -54.98 -36.80
C THR A 580 40.23 -56.12 -36.24
N ASP A 581 40.04 -57.34 -36.72
CA ASP A 581 40.83 -58.49 -36.28
C ASP A 581 42.25 -58.44 -36.87
N SER A 582 43.25 -58.83 -36.06
CA SER A 582 44.65 -58.91 -36.50
C SER A 582 44.82 -60.10 -37.45
N ASN A 583 45.18 -59.83 -38.71
CA ASN A 583 45.51 -60.86 -39.69
C ASN A 583 47.01 -61.17 -39.67
N ALA A 584 47.39 -62.40 -39.34
CA ALA A 584 48.78 -62.85 -39.34
C ALA A 584 49.45 -62.73 -40.73
N TRP A 585 48.68 -62.73 -41.82
CA TRP A 585 49.18 -62.53 -43.19
C TRP A 585 49.37 -61.06 -43.58
N ALA A 586 49.09 -60.12 -42.66
CA ALA A 586 49.28 -58.70 -42.92
C ALA A 586 50.74 -58.35 -43.28
N PHE A 587 51.74 -59.14 -42.88
CA PHE A 587 53.13 -58.89 -43.27
C PHE A 587 53.41 -59.05 -44.78
N LEU A 588 52.54 -59.74 -45.52
CA LEU A 588 52.67 -59.86 -46.99
C LEU A 588 52.04 -58.68 -47.73
N THR A 589 51.21 -57.87 -47.07
CA THR A 589 50.53 -56.71 -47.68
C THR A 589 51.44 -55.62 -48.24
N PRO A 590 52.68 -55.37 -47.74
CA PRO A 590 53.53 -54.31 -48.28
C PRO A 590 53.98 -54.53 -49.73
N PHE A 591 53.97 -55.78 -50.23
CA PHE A 591 54.40 -56.09 -51.59
C PHE A 591 53.33 -56.85 -52.36
N THR A 592 53.20 -56.55 -53.65
CA THR A 592 52.32 -57.32 -54.53
C THR A 592 52.84 -58.76 -54.67
N PRO A 593 51.97 -59.75 -54.95
CA PRO A 593 52.39 -61.12 -55.21
C PRO A 593 53.47 -61.22 -56.31
N MET A 594 53.43 -60.32 -57.29
CA MET A 594 54.43 -60.20 -58.34
C MET A 594 55.80 -59.79 -57.80
N MET A 595 55.87 -58.82 -56.88
CA MET A 595 57.12 -58.39 -56.25
C MET A 595 57.73 -59.49 -55.38
N TRP A 596 56.91 -60.25 -54.64
CA TRP A 596 57.37 -61.43 -53.91
C TRP A 596 57.95 -62.50 -54.85
N THR A 597 57.29 -62.72 -55.98
CA THR A 597 57.76 -63.68 -57.00
C THR A 597 59.08 -63.23 -57.62
N VAL A 598 59.21 -61.95 -57.98
CA VAL A 598 60.46 -61.37 -58.50
C VAL A 598 61.58 -61.49 -57.47
N THR A 599 61.30 -61.21 -56.19
CA THR A 599 62.29 -61.34 -55.10
C THR A 599 62.76 -62.79 -54.95
N ALA A 600 61.85 -63.77 -55.01
CA ALA A 600 62.19 -65.18 -54.96
C ALA A 600 63.05 -65.63 -56.16
N ILE A 601 62.73 -65.15 -57.37
CA ILE A 601 63.53 -65.41 -58.58
C ILE A 601 64.93 -64.80 -58.45
N PHE A 602 65.03 -63.57 -57.95
CA PHE A 602 66.31 -62.88 -57.77
C PHE A 602 67.18 -63.58 -56.73
N PHE A 603 66.59 -64.06 -55.63
CA PHE A 603 67.28 -64.85 -54.61
C PHE A 603 67.89 -66.14 -55.19
N LEU A 604 67.11 -66.88 -56.00
CA LEU A 604 67.61 -68.07 -56.69
C LEU A 604 68.74 -67.76 -57.69
N LEU A 605 68.65 -66.63 -58.40
CA LEU A 605 69.66 -66.21 -59.37
C LEU A 605 70.98 -65.84 -58.67
N VAL A 606 70.91 -65.06 -57.58
CA VAL A 606 72.08 -64.74 -56.74
C VAL A 606 72.71 -66.01 -56.20
N GLY A 607 71.90 -66.92 -55.65
CA GLY A 607 72.38 -68.20 -55.14
C GLY A 607 73.04 -69.07 -56.22
N ALA A 608 72.53 -69.07 -57.45
CA ALA A 608 73.17 -69.74 -58.58
C ALA A 608 74.52 -69.11 -58.97
N VAL A 609 74.63 -67.77 -58.93
CA VAL A 609 75.91 -67.07 -59.19
C VAL A 609 76.94 -67.39 -58.12
N VAL A 610 76.56 -67.33 -56.84
CA VAL A 610 77.41 -67.71 -55.70
C VAL A 610 77.88 -69.16 -55.85
N TRP A 611 76.97 -70.07 -56.20
CA TRP A 611 77.31 -71.46 -56.47
C TRP A 611 78.34 -71.58 -57.60
N ILE A 612 78.16 -70.91 -58.75
CA ILE A 612 79.13 -70.97 -59.86
C ILE A 612 80.53 -70.49 -59.44
N LEU A 613 80.61 -69.39 -58.68
CA LEU A 613 81.88 -68.80 -58.26
C LEU A 613 82.59 -69.61 -57.18
N GLU A 614 81.87 -70.10 -56.18
CA GLU A 614 82.46 -70.78 -55.04
C GLU A 614 82.57 -72.30 -55.20
N HIS A 615 81.80 -72.94 -56.10
CA HIS A 615 81.79 -74.40 -56.24
C HIS A 615 83.17 -75.02 -56.52
N ARG A 616 84.09 -74.26 -57.15
CA ARG A 616 85.45 -74.74 -57.42
C ARG A 616 86.38 -74.68 -56.21
N LEU A 617 86.15 -73.80 -55.25
CA LEU A 617 87.09 -73.50 -54.15
C LEU A 617 86.54 -73.84 -52.75
N ASN A 618 85.22 -73.78 -52.55
CA ASN A 618 84.58 -73.99 -51.26
C ASN A 618 84.02 -75.41 -51.14
N ASP A 619 84.44 -76.15 -50.10
CA ASP A 619 84.06 -77.54 -49.90
C ASP A 619 82.58 -77.70 -49.48
N ASP A 620 81.93 -76.64 -48.99
CA ASP A 620 80.49 -76.67 -48.62
C ASP A 620 79.55 -76.77 -49.82
N PHE A 621 80.01 -76.35 -51.01
CA PHE A 621 79.30 -76.51 -52.28
C PHE A 621 79.64 -77.83 -53.00
N ARG A 622 80.39 -78.75 -52.37
CA ARG A 622 80.72 -80.09 -52.88
C ARG A 622 79.91 -81.16 -52.15
N GLY A 623 79.18 -82.00 -52.88
CA GLY A 623 78.32 -83.04 -52.31
C GLY A 623 77.09 -83.36 -53.16
N PRO A 624 76.15 -84.20 -52.67
CA PRO A 624 74.95 -84.56 -53.42
C PRO A 624 74.06 -83.32 -53.73
N PRO A 625 73.34 -83.29 -54.87
CA PRO A 625 72.62 -82.10 -55.35
C PRO A 625 71.69 -81.46 -54.32
N LYS A 626 71.05 -82.26 -53.47
CA LYS A 626 70.16 -81.77 -52.40
C LYS A 626 70.88 -80.89 -51.37
N LYS A 627 72.12 -81.21 -51.03
CA LYS A 627 72.91 -80.43 -50.06
C LYS A 627 73.30 -79.08 -50.66
N GLN A 628 73.66 -79.07 -51.95
CA GLN A 628 74.00 -77.85 -52.68
C GLN A 628 72.80 -76.89 -52.78
N VAL A 629 71.60 -77.42 -53.05
CA VAL A 629 70.36 -76.61 -53.10
C VAL A 629 69.99 -76.05 -51.72
N ALA A 630 70.20 -76.81 -50.65
CA ALA A 630 69.98 -76.31 -49.30
C ALA A 630 70.94 -75.15 -48.95
N THR A 631 72.21 -75.25 -49.33
CA THR A 631 73.20 -74.17 -49.14
C THR A 631 72.90 -72.93 -50.01
N ILE A 632 72.23 -73.09 -51.16
CA ILE A 632 71.77 -71.98 -52.00
C ILE A 632 70.57 -71.25 -51.38
N LEU A 633 69.74 -71.96 -50.61
CA LEU A 633 68.49 -71.44 -50.04
C LEU A 633 68.61 -71.00 -48.57
N TRP A 634 69.74 -71.29 -47.94
CA TRP A 634 70.10 -70.88 -46.58
C TRP A 634 70.90 -69.59 -46.63
#